data_AF-A0A0P0Y6W1-F1
#
_entry.id   AF-A0A0P0Y6W1-F1
#
_cell.length_a   1.000
_cell.length_b   1.000
_cell.length_c   1.000
_cell.angle_alpha   90.00
_cell.angle_beta   90.00
_cell.angle_gamma   90.00
#
_symmetry.space_group_name_H-M   'P 1'
#
loop_
_entity.id
_entity.type
_entity.pdbx_description
1 polymer ?
#
loop_
_entity_poly.entity_id
_entity_poly.type
_entity_poly.pdbx_seq_one_letter_code
_entity_poly.pdbx_strand_id
1 'polypeptide(L)'
;MFQDDMLSSATSSPASSVYSPSPSPSNGSWVQELSHDQQSVRLIGLLYQCAAEVSAGSFDRANLCLEHITQLASLDAPHALQRLAAVFADALARKLLNLIPGLSRALLSSANSADAHLVPVARRHMFDVLPFLKLAYLTTNHAILEAMEGERFVHVVDFSGPAANPVQWIALFHAFRGRREGPPHLRITAVHDSKEFLANMAAVLSKEAEAFDIAFQFNAVEAKLDEMDFDALRHDLGVRSGEALAVSVVLQLHRLLAVDDGRRHAATGCLTPVQIIARSSPRSFGELLERELNTRLQLSPDASVVSSLSPHSPAAATAAHPTTSTPKLGSFLSAVRSLSPKIMVMTEQEANHNGGAFQERFDEALNYYASLFDCLQRSAAAAAERARVERVLLGEEIRGVVACEGAERTERHERARQWAARMEAAGMESVGLSYSGAMEARKLLQSCGWVGPYEVRHDAGGHGFFFCWHKRPLYAVTAWRPAASRRGHTRS
;
A
#
# COMPACT_ATOMS: atom_id res chain seq x y z
N MET A 1 -26.57 64.84 -45.66
CA MET A 1 -26.26 64.26 -46.98
C MET A 1 -25.56 62.95 -46.69
N PHE A 2 -26.31 61.84 -46.69
CA PHE A 2 -25.78 60.50 -46.45
C PHE A 2 -25.76 59.79 -47.82
N GLN A 3 -24.57 59.44 -48.29
CA GLN A 3 -24.28 58.56 -49.43
C GLN A 3 -22.98 57.83 -49.01
N ASP A 4 -23.08 56.57 -48.65
CA ASP A 4 -22.97 55.40 -49.53
C ASP A 4 -21.53 55.23 -50.03
N ASP A 5 -20.77 54.35 -49.37
CA ASP A 5 -19.72 53.60 -50.04
C ASP A 5 -19.85 52.11 -49.72
N MET A 6 -20.11 51.39 -50.81
CA MET A 6 -20.31 49.97 -50.99
C MET A 6 -19.42 49.04 -50.14
N LEU A 7 -20.06 48.16 -49.38
CA LEU A 7 -19.52 46.84 -49.08
C LEU A 7 -20.12 45.85 -50.09
N SER A 8 -19.30 45.46 -51.06
CA SER A 8 -19.66 44.43 -52.03
C SER A 8 -19.50 43.03 -51.44
N SER A 9 -20.58 42.30 -51.59
CA SER A 9 -20.83 40.87 -51.46
C SER A 9 -19.91 39.98 -52.31
N ALA A 10 -19.58 38.82 -51.74
CA ALA A 10 -19.35 37.48 -52.33
C ALA A 10 -18.40 36.74 -51.36
N THR A 11 -18.69 35.59 -50.78
CA THR A 11 -19.24 34.38 -51.39
C THR A 11 -19.94 33.50 -50.33
N SER A 12 -21.18 33.16 -50.60
CA SER A 12 -21.94 32.07 -49.99
C SER A 12 -21.47 30.72 -50.53
N SER A 13 -21.22 29.74 -49.66
CA SER A 13 -21.36 28.30 -49.97
C SER A 13 -21.45 27.48 -48.67
N PRO A 14 -22.20 26.36 -48.68
CA PRO A 14 -23.13 26.06 -47.61
C PRO A 14 -22.58 25.08 -46.56
N ALA A 15 -22.78 25.44 -45.30
CA ALA A 15 -22.65 24.56 -44.15
C ALA A 15 -23.93 23.74 -43.98
N SER A 16 -23.98 22.53 -44.53
CA SER A 16 -24.93 21.47 -44.12
C SER A 16 -24.70 20.17 -44.88
N SER A 17 -23.64 19.45 -44.52
CA SER A 17 -23.65 17.98 -44.59
C SER A 17 -23.29 17.47 -43.21
N VAL A 18 -24.31 17.38 -42.37
CA VAL A 18 -24.25 16.64 -41.11
C VAL A 18 -23.99 15.19 -41.50
N TYR A 19 -22.74 14.77 -41.35
CA TYR A 19 -22.30 13.40 -41.59
C TYR A 19 -22.92 12.54 -40.49
N SER A 20 -24.11 12.00 -40.75
CA SER A 20 -24.70 10.95 -39.91
C SER A 20 -23.82 9.70 -40.05
N PRO A 21 -23.11 9.26 -39.01
CA PRO A 21 -22.31 8.04 -39.10
C PRO A 21 -23.29 6.88 -39.28
N SER A 22 -23.13 6.15 -40.38
CA SER A 22 -23.78 4.85 -40.56
C SER A 22 -23.36 3.98 -39.36
N PRO A 23 -24.29 3.28 -38.69
CA PRO A 23 -23.93 2.42 -37.58
C PRO A 23 -23.02 1.31 -38.10
N SER A 24 -21.74 1.38 -37.74
CA SER A 24 -20.81 0.28 -37.89
C SER A 24 -21.43 -0.95 -37.23
N PRO A 25 -21.43 -2.12 -37.89
CA PRO A 25 -22.08 -3.31 -37.39
C PRO A 25 -21.54 -3.62 -36.00
N SER A 26 -22.47 -3.84 -35.08
CA SER A 26 -22.25 -4.18 -33.68
C SER A 26 -21.10 -5.17 -33.51
N ASN A 27 -19.95 -4.69 -33.03
CA ASN A 27 -18.83 -5.54 -32.57
C ASN A 27 -19.21 -6.43 -31.35
N GLY A 28 -20.47 -6.39 -30.89
CA GLY A 28 -20.96 -7.19 -29.76
C GLY A 28 -21.17 -8.68 -30.03
N SER A 29 -21.12 -9.15 -31.29
CA SER A 29 -21.33 -10.58 -31.61
C SER A 29 -20.15 -11.48 -31.22
N TRP A 30 -18.90 -10.99 -31.32
CA TRP A 30 -17.71 -11.83 -31.09
C TRP A 30 -17.44 -12.11 -29.61
N VAL A 31 -17.88 -11.23 -28.71
CA VAL A 31 -17.61 -11.35 -27.27
C VAL A 31 -18.39 -12.53 -26.66
N GLN A 32 -19.54 -12.90 -27.24
CA GLN A 32 -20.40 -13.96 -26.71
C GLN A 32 -19.94 -15.39 -27.05
N GLU A 33 -18.98 -15.58 -27.97
CA GLU A 33 -18.55 -16.92 -28.40
C GLU A 33 -17.34 -17.47 -27.64
N LEU A 34 -16.59 -16.64 -26.89
CA LEU A 34 -15.43 -17.11 -26.15
C LEU A 34 -15.84 -17.81 -24.85
N SER A 35 -15.23 -18.96 -24.57
CA SER A 35 -15.28 -19.55 -23.23
C SER A 35 -14.67 -18.60 -22.19
N HIS A 36 -15.11 -18.69 -20.95
CA HIS A 36 -14.56 -17.91 -19.83
C HIS A 36 -13.03 -18.02 -19.73
N ASP A 37 -12.49 -19.22 -19.97
CA ASP A 37 -11.04 -19.47 -19.90
C ASP A 37 -10.31 -18.76 -21.03
N GLN A 38 -10.88 -18.72 -22.24
CA GLN A 38 -10.33 -17.95 -23.36
C GLN A 38 -10.41 -16.44 -23.10
N GLN A 39 -11.51 -15.94 -22.52
CA GLN A 39 -11.64 -14.54 -22.13
C GLN A 39 -10.59 -14.18 -21.07
N SER A 40 -10.34 -15.07 -20.11
CA SER A 40 -9.34 -14.90 -19.06
C SER A 40 -7.93 -14.79 -19.63
N VAL A 41 -7.53 -15.74 -20.48
CA VAL A 41 -6.22 -15.71 -21.17
C VAL A 41 -6.07 -14.44 -22.01
N ARG A 42 -7.14 -14.03 -22.71
CA ARG A 42 -7.14 -12.82 -23.53
C ARG A 42 -6.96 -11.56 -22.69
N LEU A 43 -7.67 -11.45 -21.57
CA LEU A 43 -7.56 -10.31 -20.64
C LEU A 43 -6.15 -10.19 -20.06
N ILE A 44 -5.55 -11.31 -19.64
CA ILE A 44 -4.16 -11.31 -19.14
C ILE A 44 -3.20 -10.81 -20.23
N GLY A 45 -3.31 -11.34 -21.45
CA GLY A 45 -2.48 -10.89 -22.57
C GLY A 45 -2.64 -9.40 -22.88
N LEU A 46 -3.88 -8.90 -22.90
CA LEU A 46 -4.17 -7.47 -23.11
C LEU A 46 -3.62 -6.59 -21.99
N LEU A 47 -3.68 -7.02 -20.73
CA LEU A 47 -3.12 -6.30 -19.59
C LEU A 47 -1.59 -6.15 -19.71
N TYR A 48 -0.87 -7.23 -20.00
CA TYR A 48 0.58 -7.17 -20.21
C TYR A 48 0.96 -6.32 -21.42
N GLN A 49 0.22 -6.46 -22.54
CA GLN A 49 0.44 -5.63 -23.71
C GLN A 49 0.21 -4.15 -23.37
N CYS A 50 -0.89 -3.82 -22.70
CA CYS A 50 -1.18 -2.45 -22.29
C CYS A 50 -0.09 -1.89 -21.38
N ALA A 51 0.39 -2.66 -20.39
CA ALA A 51 1.47 -2.25 -19.52
C ALA A 51 2.76 -1.95 -20.30
N ALA A 52 3.13 -2.81 -21.26
CA ALA A 52 4.28 -2.59 -22.11
C ALA A 52 4.15 -1.31 -22.97
N GLU A 53 2.97 -1.07 -23.56
CA GLU A 53 2.72 0.14 -24.36
C GLU A 53 2.70 1.41 -23.51
N VAL A 54 2.17 1.35 -22.28
CA VAL A 54 2.22 2.44 -21.30
C VAL A 54 3.67 2.72 -20.88
N SER A 55 4.47 1.68 -20.64
CA SER A 55 5.89 1.80 -20.33
C SER A 55 6.69 2.44 -21.48
N ALA A 56 6.36 2.06 -22.72
CA ALA A 56 6.93 2.64 -23.93
C ALA A 56 6.38 4.03 -24.26
N GLY A 57 5.32 4.48 -23.56
CA GLY A 57 4.66 5.76 -23.80
C GLY A 57 3.89 5.87 -25.11
N SER A 58 3.54 4.74 -25.70
CA SER A 58 2.77 4.68 -26.94
C SER A 58 1.28 4.88 -26.65
N PHE A 59 0.84 6.14 -26.57
CA PHE A 59 -0.56 6.50 -26.25
C PHE A 59 -1.58 5.80 -27.14
N ASP A 60 -1.38 5.80 -28.46
CA ASP A 60 -2.33 5.19 -29.40
C ASP A 60 -2.48 3.68 -29.16
N ARG A 61 -1.37 2.97 -28.95
CA ARG A 61 -1.38 1.52 -28.72
C ARG A 61 -1.92 1.16 -27.35
N ALA A 62 -1.57 1.95 -26.34
CA ALA A 62 -2.13 1.78 -25.00
C ALA A 62 -3.64 2.05 -25.01
N ASN A 63 -4.11 3.08 -25.74
CA ASN A 63 -5.53 3.36 -25.92
C ASN A 63 -6.27 2.17 -26.56
N LEU A 64 -5.75 1.60 -27.64
CA LEU A 64 -6.34 0.41 -28.27
C LEU A 64 -6.41 -0.79 -27.31
N CYS A 65 -5.39 -0.97 -26.47
CA CYS A 65 -5.42 -2.03 -25.45
C CYS A 65 -6.50 -1.76 -24.40
N LEU A 66 -6.59 -0.52 -23.89
CA LEU A 66 -7.61 -0.12 -22.90
C LEU A 66 -9.03 -0.25 -23.46
N GLU A 67 -9.27 0.14 -24.72
CA GLU A 67 -10.56 -0.05 -25.39
C GLU A 67 -10.94 -1.53 -25.43
N HIS A 68 -10.01 -2.43 -25.80
CA HIS A 68 -10.28 -3.86 -25.79
C HIS A 68 -10.50 -4.43 -24.38
N ILE A 69 -9.75 -3.97 -23.38
CA ILE A 69 -9.93 -4.43 -22.00
C ILE A 69 -11.30 -4.00 -21.48
N THR A 70 -11.71 -2.74 -21.68
CA THR A 70 -13.01 -2.23 -21.20
C THR A 70 -14.22 -2.90 -21.84
N GLN A 71 -14.08 -3.50 -23.02
CA GLN A 71 -15.12 -4.34 -23.64
C GLN A 71 -15.28 -5.71 -22.97
N LEU A 72 -14.22 -6.20 -22.31
CA LEU A 72 -14.15 -7.54 -21.71
C LEU A 72 -14.17 -7.53 -20.17
N ALA A 73 -13.88 -6.39 -19.56
CA ALA A 73 -13.70 -6.20 -18.13
C ALA A 73 -14.69 -5.17 -17.58
N SER A 74 -15.30 -5.48 -16.44
CA SER A 74 -16.19 -4.57 -15.72
C SER A 74 -16.03 -4.79 -14.22
N LEU A 75 -16.20 -3.74 -13.42
CA LEU A 75 -16.19 -3.84 -11.96
C LEU A 75 -17.36 -4.66 -11.41
N ASP A 76 -18.45 -4.79 -12.16
CA ASP A 76 -19.63 -5.58 -11.78
C ASP A 76 -19.61 -6.99 -12.39
N ALA A 77 -18.52 -7.37 -13.07
CA ALA A 77 -18.41 -8.65 -13.74
C ALA A 77 -18.49 -9.84 -12.74
N PRO A 78 -19.12 -10.96 -13.13
CA PRO A 78 -19.26 -12.12 -12.24
C PRO A 78 -17.94 -12.78 -11.89
N HIS A 79 -16.92 -12.65 -12.76
CA HIS A 79 -15.63 -13.31 -12.62
C HIS A 79 -14.55 -12.37 -12.07
N ALA A 80 -13.75 -12.88 -11.13
CA ALA A 80 -12.72 -12.13 -10.40
C ALA A 80 -11.72 -11.44 -11.33
N LEU A 81 -11.22 -12.17 -12.34
CA LEU A 81 -10.23 -11.65 -13.28
C LEU A 81 -10.77 -10.50 -14.14
N GLN A 82 -12.06 -10.50 -14.48
CA GLN A 82 -12.67 -9.38 -15.21
C GLN A 82 -12.73 -8.12 -14.34
N ARG A 83 -13.10 -8.26 -13.05
CA ARG A 83 -13.11 -7.13 -12.10
C ARG A 83 -11.70 -6.61 -11.85
N LEU A 84 -10.75 -7.53 -11.65
CA LEU A 84 -9.33 -7.20 -11.51
C LEU A 84 -8.79 -6.45 -12.74
N ALA A 85 -9.08 -6.95 -13.94
CA ALA A 85 -8.66 -6.32 -15.19
C ALA A 85 -9.24 -4.90 -15.34
N ALA A 86 -10.47 -4.66 -14.90
CA ALA A 86 -11.06 -3.33 -14.91
C ALA A 86 -10.32 -2.36 -13.97
N VAL A 87 -9.91 -2.84 -12.78
CA VAL A 87 -9.11 -2.04 -11.83
C VAL A 87 -7.71 -1.75 -12.39
N PHE A 88 -7.05 -2.74 -13.00
CA PHE A 88 -5.73 -2.54 -13.62
C PHE A 88 -5.81 -1.62 -14.85
N ALA A 89 -6.86 -1.72 -15.66
CA ALA A 89 -7.08 -0.80 -16.79
C ALA A 89 -7.22 0.65 -16.32
N ASP A 90 -8.00 0.88 -15.25
CA ASP A 90 -8.10 2.21 -14.62
C ASP A 90 -6.73 2.68 -14.11
N ALA A 91 -5.96 1.82 -13.43
CA ALA A 91 -4.63 2.19 -12.95
C ALA A 91 -3.64 2.51 -14.09
N LEU A 92 -3.66 1.75 -15.18
CA LEU A 92 -2.85 2.02 -16.39
C LEU A 92 -3.27 3.31 -17.08
N ALA A 93 -4.57 3.58 -17.20
CA ALA A 93 -5.08 4.84 -17.75
C ALA A 93 -4.63 6.04 -16.89
N ARG A 94 -4.68 5.92 -15.56
CA ARG A 94 -4.18 6.95 -14.64
C ARG A 94 -2.68 7.17 -14.78
N LYS A 95 -1.91 6.10 -15.00
CA LYS A 95 -0.48 6.21 -15.29
C LYS A 95 -0.22 7.04 -16.54
N LEU A 96 -0.99 6.84 -17.61
CA LEU A 96 -0.91 7.66 -18.83
C LEU A 96 -1.30 9.12 -18.55
N LEU A 97 -2.38 9.36 -17.81
CA LEU A 97 -2.83 10.71 -17.44
C LEU A 97 -1.79 11.45 -16.60
N ASN A 98 -1.04 10.72 -15.75
CA ASN A 98 0.06 11.29 -14.96
C ASN A 98 1.22 11.79 -15.83
N LEU A 99 1.31 11.41 -17.10
CA LEU A 99 2.30 11.96 -18.03
C LEU A 99 1.97 13.40 -18.45
N ILE A 100 0.72 13.84 -18.32
CA ILE A 100 0.27 15.20 -18.65
C ILE A 100 0.16 16.02 -17.35
N PRO A 101 1.02 17.04 -17.14
CA PRO A 101 1.01 17.84 -15.92
C PRO A 101 -0.37 18.47 -15.65
N GLY A 102 -0.88 18.32 -14.43
CA GLY A 102 -2.13 18.94 -13.98
C GLY A 102 -3.42 18.23 -14.43
N LEU A 103 -3.40 17.46 -15.53
CA LEU A 103 -4.60 16.77 -16.04
C LEU A 103 -5.15 15.75 -15.05
N SER A 104 -4.28 14.84 -14.59
CA SER A 104 -4.62 13.86 -13.56
C SER A 104 -5.20 14.52 -12.30
N ARG A 105 -4.57 15.60 -11.82
CA ARG A 105 -5.05 16.33 -10.64
C ARG A 105 -6.41 17.01 -10.88
N ALA A 106 -6.63 17.58 -12.06
CA ALA A 106 -7.89 18.22 -12.41
C ALA A 106 -9.05 17.21 -12.52
N LEU A 107 -8.79 16.01 -13.06
CA LEU A 107 -9.83 15.00 -13.29
C LEU A 107 -10.07 14.08 -12.08
N LEU A 108 -9.01 13.70 -11.36
CA LEU A 108 -9.06 12.59 -10.41
C LEU A 108 -9.11 13.03 -8.94
N SER A 109 -8.77 14.28 -8.62
CA SER A 109 -8.81 14.77 -7.23
C SER A 109 -10.20 14.64 -6.61
N SER A 110 -11.25 14.99 -7.35
CA SER A 110 -12.64 14.81 -6.91
C SER A 110 -13.03 13.34 -6.83
N ALA A 111 -12.60 12.51 -7.79
CA ALA A 111 -12.96 11.09 -7.85
C ALA A 111 -12.40 10.32 -6.64
N ASN A 112 -11.15 10.57 -6.26
CA ASN A 112 -10.52 9.93 -5.10
C ASN A 112 -11.22 10.31 -3.78
N SER A 113 -11.81 11.52 -3.70
CA SER A 113 -12.52 11.98 -2.50
C SER A 113 -13.91 11.37 -2.31
N ALA A 114 -14.57 10.98 -3.40
CA ALA A 114 -15.97 10.55 -3.37
C ALA A 114 -16.15 9.26 -2.56
N ASP A 115 -15.23 8.31 -2.72
CA ASP A 115 -15.30 6.99 -2.06
C ASP A 115 -14.55 6.94 -0.71
N ALA A 116 -13.89 8.03 -0.28
CA ALA A 116 -13.08 8.05 0.95
C ALA A 116 -13.87 7.71 2.22
N HIS A 117 -15.14 8.13 2.29
CA HIS A 117 -16.04 7.82 3.42
C HIS A 117 -16.41 6.34 3.51
N LEU A 118 -16.23 5.55 2.44
CA LEU A 118 -16.51 4.11 2.42
C LEU A 118 -15.34 3.28 2.94
N VAL A 119 -14.14 3.86 3.05
CA VAL A 119 -12.90 3.15 3.45
C VAL A 119 -13.05 2.40 4.78
N PRO A 120 -13.60 3.00 5.88
CA PRO A 120 -13.74 2.27 7.15
C PRO A 120 -14.66 1.04 7.03
N VAL A 121 -15.75 1.16 6.28
CA VAL A 121 -16.69 0.07 6.05
C VAL A 121 -16.05 -1.01 5.16
N ALA A 122 -15.29 -0.62 4.14
CA ALA A 122 -14.54 -1.56 3.31
C ALA A 122 -13.54 -2.36 4.14
N ARG A 123 -12.83 -1.72 5.09
CA ARG A 123 -11.87 -2.40 5.98
C ARG A 123 -12.55 -3.41 6.88
N ARG A 124 -13.70 -3.04 7.44
CA ARG A 124 -14.54 -3.97 8.21
C ARG A 124 -14.93 -5.18 7.37
N HIS A 125 -15.44 -4.98 6.16
CA HIS A 125 -15.80 -6.08 5.28
C HIS A 125 -14.59 -6.97 4.96
N MET A 126 -13.44 -6.40 4.62
CA MET A 126 -12.21 -7.17 4.37
C MET A 126 -11.81 -8.00 5.59
N PHE A 127 -11.86 -7.41 6.78
CA PHE A 127 -11.61 -8.11 8.04
C PHE A 127 -12.61 -9.24 8.26
N ASP A 128 -13.90 -9.04 8.00
CA ASP A 128 -14.95 -10.02 8.25
C ASP A 128 -14.83 -11.23 7.29
N VAL A 129 -14.57 -10.97 6.01
CA VAL A 129 -14.66 -11.98 4.94
C VAL A 129 -13.36 -12.74 4.70
N LEU A 130 -12.19 -12.17 5.04
CA LEU A 130 -10.88 -12.80 4.86
C LEU A 130 -10.21 -13.17 6.21
N PRO A 131 -9.35 -14.20 6.25
CA PRO A 131 -8.71 -14.66 7.49
C PRO A 131 -7.44 -13.88 7.85
N PHE A 132 -6.79 -13.22 6.89
CA PHE A 132 -5.39 -12.79 7.02
C PHE A 132 -5.13 -11.90 8.23
N LEU A 133 -5.96 -10.87 8.43
CA LEU A 133 -5.79 -9.94 9.54
C LEU A 133 -6.17 -10.58 10.89
N LYS A 134 -7.15 -11.49 10.91
CA LYS A 134 -7.48 -12.29 12.10
C LYS A 134 -6.31 -13.19 12.51
N LEU A 135 -5.67 -13.84 11.54
CA LEU A 135 -4.48 -14.66 11.77
C LEU A 135 -3.30 -13.82 12.25
N ALA A 136 -3.12 -12.62 11.69
CA ALA A 136 -2.09 -11.69 12.12
C ALA A 136 -2.26 -11.29 13.59
N TYR A 137 -3.48 -10.93 13.99
CA TYR A 137 -3.80 -10.55 15.37
C TYR A 137 -3.61 -11.70 16.34
N LEU A 138 -4.12 -12.88 16.00
CA LEU A 138 -3.96 -14.07 16.81
C LEU A 138 -2.49 -14.41 17.02
N THR A 139 -1.71 -14.45 15.93
CA THR A 139 -0.27 -14.77 15.98
C THR A 139 0.49 -13.72 16.78
N THR A 140 0.18 -12.44 16.57
CA THR A 140 0.82 -11.32 17.27
C THR A 140 0.55 -11.39 18.76
N ASN A 141 -0.70 -11.58 19.16
CA ASN A 141 -1.07 -11.71 20.56
C ASN A 141 -0.43 -12.92 21.22
N HIS A 142 -0.34 -14.05 20.50
CA HIS A 142 0.31 -15.26 21.00
C HIS A 142 1.81 -15.01 21.26
N ALA A 143 2.50 -14.37 20.32
CA ALA A 143 3.91 -14.00 20.49
C ALA A 143 4.12 -12.98 21.63
N ILE A 144 3.23 -12.00 21.78
CA ILE A 144 3.25 -11.05 22.90
C ILE A 144 3.02 -11.79 24.23
N LEU A 145 2.05 -12.70 24.29
CA LEU A 145 1.73 -13.46 25.51
C LEU A 145 2.94 -14.26 26.00
N GLU A 146 3.61 -14.97 25.09
CA GLU A 146 4.82 -15.74 25.40
C GLU A 146 5.97 -14.83 25.83
N ALA A 147 6.20 -13.73 25.11
CA ALA A 147 7.23 -12.77 25.48
C ALA A 147 6.96 -12.12 26.85
N MET A 148 5.70 -11.95 27.24
CA MET A 148 5.29 -11.30 28.49
C MET A 148 5.07 -12.28 29.66
N GLU A 149 5.49 -13.53 29.51
CA GLU A 149 5.48 -14.49 30.63
C GLU A 149 6.30 -13.95 31.82
N GLY A 150 5.73 -14.06 33.03
CA GLY A 150 6.33 -13.55 34.28
C GLY A 150 6.19 -12.03 34.50
N GLU A 151 5.76 -11.27 33.49
CA GLU A 151 5.70 -9.80 33.60
C GLU A 151 4.44 -9.33 34.32
N ARG A 152 4.60 -8.42 35.28
CA ARG A 152 3.52 -7.82 36.08
C ARG A 152 3.00 -6.49 35.53
N PHE A 153 3.84 -5.78 34.78
CA PHE A 153 3.51 -4.52 34.14
C PHE A 153 3.87 -4.64 32.66
N VAL A 154 2.85 -4.60 31.80
CA VAL A 154 3.01 -4.77 30.35
C VAL A 154 2.55 -3.49 29.66
N HIS A 155 3.37 -2.97 28.75
CA HIS A 155 3.02 -1.88 27.85
C HIS A 155 3.01 -2.42 26.42
N VAL A 156 1.89 -2.29 25.73
CA VAL A 156 1.80 -2.58 24.29
C VAL A 156 1.70 -1.27 23.53
N VAL A 157 2.55 -1.08 22.53
CA VAL A 157 2.45 0.02 21.57
C VAL A 157 1.95 -0.55 20.24
N ASP A 158 0.88 0.03 19.72
CA ASP A 158 0.20 -0.38 18.50
C ASP A 158 0.38 0.67 17.38
N PHE A 159 1.15 0.30 16.35
CA PHE A 159 1.34 1.04 15.11
C PHE A 159 0.61 0.35 13.95
N SER A 160 -0.64 -0.02 14.14
CA SER A 160 -1.46 -0.63 13.07
C SER A 160 -2.16 0.42 12.19
N GLY A 161 -2.27 1.68 12.65
CA GLY A 161 -2.93 2.76 11.91
C GLY A 161 -4.28 2.31 11.33
N PRO A 162 -4.51 2.44 10.02
CA PRO A 162 -5.66 1.89 9.30
C PRO A 162 -6.11 0.46 9.61
N ALA A 163 -5.17 -0.44 9.95
CA ALA A 163 -5.50 -1.81 10.27
C ALA A 163 -6.07 -1.97 11.69
N ALA A 164 -5.77 -1.03 12.60
CA ALA A 164 -6.10 -1.15 14.02
C ALA A 164 -7.57 -1.54 14.26
N ASN A 165 -7.78 -2.49 15.17
CA ASN A 165 -9.11 -2.96 15.53
C ASN A 165 -9.12 -3.37 17.02
N PRO A 166 -10.06 -2.84 17.84
CA PRO A 166 -10.15 -3.19 19.26
C PRO A 166 -10.21 -4.71 19.53
N VAL A 167 -10.75 -5.50 18.59
CA VAL A 167 -10.86 -6.96 18.73
C VAL A 167 -9.52 -7.65 18.99
N GLN A 168 -8.41 -7.12 18.45
CA GLN A 168 -7.08 -7.66 18.70
C GLN A 168 -6.77 -7.60 20.20
N TRP A 169 -6.96 -6.44 20.82
CA TRP A 169 -6.58 -6.24 22.22
C TRP A 169 -7.59 -6.86 23.19
N ILE A 170 -8.86 -6.95 22.82
CA ILE A 170 -9.85 -7.75 23.58
C ILE A 170 -9.45 -9.22 23.61
N ALA A 171 -8.99 -9.79 22.49
CA ALA A 171 -8.48 -11.16 22.46
C ALA A 171 -7.22 -11.32 23.34
N LEU A 172 -6.37 -10.29 23.42
CA LEU A 172 -5.22 -10.28 24.33
C LEU A 172 -5.65 -10.22 25.81
N PHE A 173 -6.71 -9.47 26.15
CA PHE A 173 -7.28 -9.47 27.51
C PHE A 173 -7.73 -10.87 27.92
N HIS A 174 -8.47 -11.57 27.04
CA HIS A 174 -8.87 -12.94 27.27
C HIS A 174 -7.68 -13.87 27.51
N ALA A 175 -6.62 -13.75 26.70
CA ALA A 175 -5.40 -14.54 26.85
C ALA A 175 -4.66 -14.24 28.17
N PHE A 176 -4.56 -12.98 28.57
CA PHE A 176 -3.91 -12.59 29.83
C PHE A 176 -4.68 -13.02 31.07
N ARG A 177 -6.02 -13.02 31.04
CA ARG A 177 -6.84 -13.56 32.13
C ARG A 177 -6.56 -15.04 32.39
N GLY A 178 -6.22 -15.79 31.34
CA GLY A 178 -5.86 -17.21 31.45
C GLY A 178 -4.46 -17.49 32.01
N ARG A 179 -3.65 -16.47 32.32
CA ARG A 179 -2.30 -16.65 32.88
C ARG A 179 -2.35 -17.25 34.29
N ARG A 180 -1.42 -18.15 34.58
CA ARG A 180 -1.27 -18.81 35.90
C ARG A 180 -1.05 -17.83 37.06
N GLU A 181 -0.39 -16.72 36.79
CA GLU A 181 -0.05 -15.67 37.76
C GLU A 181 -1.13 -14.58 37.89
N GLY A 182 -2.21 -14.69 37.10
CA GLY A 182 -3.19 -13.63 36.90
C GLY A 182 -2.78 -12.63 35.79
N PRO A 183 -3.71 -11.73 35.41
CA PRO A 183 -3.45 -10.72 34.39
C PRO A 183 -2.46 -9.65 34.91
N PRO A 184 -1.61 -9.08 34.03
CA PRO A 184 -0.72 -7.98 34.39
C PRO A 184 -1.49 -6.65 34.50
N HIS A 185 -0.85 -5.64 35.08
CA HIS A 185 -1.22 -4.25 34.79
C HIS A 185 -0.87 -3.97 33.33
N LEU A 186 -1.89 -3.67 32.52
CA LEU A 186 -1.76 -3.55 31.07
C LEU A 186 -1.98 -2.11 30.63
N ARG A 187 -0.98 -1.56 29.95
CA ARG A 187 -1.11 -0.27 29.27
C ARG A 187 -1.06 -0.49 27.77
N ILE A 188 -1.99 0.10 27.03
CA ILE A 188 -1.98 0.09 25.57
C ILE A 188 -1.85 1.52 25.06
N THR A 189 -0.91 1.75 24.15
CA THR A 189 -0.77 3.00 23.40
C THR A 189 -1.04 2.75 21.94
N ALA A 190 -2.10 3.35 21.40
CA ALA A 190 -2.46 3.22 20.00
C ALA A 190 -2.12 4.51 19.24
N VAL A 191 -1.43 4.35 18.10
CA VAL A 191 -1.12 5.43 17.18
C VAL A 191 -2.06 5.36 15.98
N HIS A 192 -2.88 6.39 15.79
CA HIS A 192 -3.82 6.49 14.68
C HIS A 192 -4.12 7.96 14.35
N ASP A 193 -4.43 8.27 13.10
CA ASP A 193 -4.74 9.63 12.62
C ASP A 193 -6.20 10.08 12.84
N SER A 194 -7.02 9.28 13.54
CA SER A 194 -8.43 9.58 13.78
C SER A 194 -8.70 9.62 15.26
N LYS A 195 -8.93 10.84 15.77
CA LYS A 195 -9.31 11.08 17.16
C LYS A 195 -10.60 10.35 17.55
N GLU A 196 -11.58 10.30 16.65
CA GLU A 196 -12.85 9.59 16.88
C GLU A 196 -12.61 8.09 17.04
N PHE A 197 -11.80 7.49 16.16
CA PHE A 197 -11.43 6.08 16.27
C PHE A 197 -10.73 5.78 17.60
N LEU A 198 -9.75 6.61 17.99
CA LEU A 198 -9.02 6.46 19.24
C LEU A 198 -9.93 6.58 20.47
N ALA A 199 -10.87 7.52 20.47
CA ALA A 199 -11.84 7.69 21.56
C ALA A 199 -12.77 6.46 21.68
N ASN A 200 -13.27 5.96 20.55
CA ASN A 200 -14.10 4.75 20.51
C ASN A 200 -13.32 3.51 21.00
N MET A 201 -12.07 3.36 20.54
CA MET A 201 -11.18 2.28 20.97
C MET A 201 -10.90 2.35 22.47
N ALA A 202 -10.62 3.55 23.01
CA ALA A 202 -10.41 3.75 24.44
C ALA A 202 -11.63 3.31 25.28
N ALA A 203 -12.83 3.73 24.87
CA ALA A 203 -14.07 3.40 25.56
C ALA A 203 -14.36 1.88 25.55
N VAL A 204 -14.23 1.25 24.38
CA VAL A 204 -14.44 -0.20 24.23
C VAL A 204 -13.43 -0.98 25.05
N LEU A 205 -12.13 -0.68 24.92
CA LEU A 205 -11.09 -1.42 25.63
C LEU A 205 -11.16 -1.23 27.14
N SER A 206 -11.50 -0.04 27.63
CA SER A 206 -11.65 0.19 29.08
C SER A 206 -12.79 -0.62 29.67
N LYS A 207 -13.94 -0.65 28.97
CA LYS A 207 -15.10 -1.46 29.38
C LYS A 207 -14.80 -2.96 29.37
N GLU A 208 -14.15 -3.45 28.32
CA GLU A 208 -13.81 -4.87 28.20
C GLU A 208 -12.74 -5.27 29.23
N ALA A 209 -11.74 -4.42 29.47
CA ALA A 209 -10.73 -4.69 30.49
C ALA A 209 -11.33 -4.82 31.91
N GLU A 210 -12.32 -3.97 32.25
CA GLU A 210 -13.09 -4.10 33.49
C GLU A 210 -13.83 -5.44 33.56
N ALA A 211 -14.48 -5.87 32.46
CA ALA A 211 -15.17 -7.17 32.39
C ALA A 211 -14.22 -8.38 32.51
N PHE A 212 -12.93 -8.22 32.18
CA PHE A 212 -11.89 -9.23 32.34
C PHE A 212 -11.08 -9.09 33.64
N ASP A 213 -11.44 -8.17 34.54
CA ASP A 213 -10.72 -7.85 35.79
C ASP A 213 -9.24 -7.49 35.57
N ILE A 214 -8.94 -6.75 34.50
CA ILE A 214 -7.58 -6.32 34.14
C ILE A 214 -7.38 -4.87 34.54
N ALA A 215 -6.35 -4.60 35.35
CA ALA A 215 -5.91 -3.24 35.64
C ALA A 215 -5.35 -2.60 34.35
N PHE A 216 -6.08 -1.63 33.79
CA PHE A 216 -5.86 -1.17 32.43
C PHE A 216 -5.68 0.34 32.31
N GLN A 217 -4.80 0.76 31.40
CA GLN A 217 -4.61 2.15 30.98
C GLN A 217 -4.55 2.24 29.45
N PHE A 218 -5.30 3.16 28.86
CA PHE A 218 -5.22 3.46 27.43
C PHE A 218 -4.58 4.84 27.20
N ASN A 219 -3.65 4.92 26.25
CA ASN A 219 -3.05 6.17 25.80
C ASN A 219 -3.28 6.33 24.29
N ALA A 220 -3.88 7.44 23.90
CA ALA A 220 -4.18 7.75 22.51
C ALA A 220 -3.11 8.70 21.95
N VAL A 221 -2.50 8.35 20.81
CA VAL A 221 -1.57 9.22 20.10
C VAL A 221 -2.13 9.50 18.71
N GLU A 222 -2.62 10.73 18.51
CA GLU A 222 -3.17 11.18 17.24
C GLU A 222 -2.04 11.54 16.27
N ALA A 223 -1.61 10.58 15.46
CA ALA A 223 -0.53 10.76 14.49
C ALA A 223 -0.58 9.72 13.38
N LYS A 224 0.03 10.05 12.23
CA LYS A 224 0.43 9.07 11.22
C LYS A 224 1.90 8.72 11.38
N LEU A 225 2.23 7.44 11.23
CA LEU A 225 3.58 6.92 11.49
C LEU A 225 4.67 7.61 10.65
N ASP A 226 4.36 7.97 9.40
CA ASP A 226 5.24 8.68 8.47
C ASP A 226 5.46 10.16 8.81
N GLU A 227 4.56 10.76 9.59
CA GLU A 227 4.62 12.17 10.01
C GLU A 227 5.26 12.34 11.42
N MET A 228 5.34 11.29 12.23
CA MET A 228 5.86 11.33 13.61
C MET A 228 7.33 11.74 13.74
N ASP A 229 7.68 12.45 14.82
CA ASP A 229 9.08 12.66 15.20
C ASP A 229 9.60 11.47 16.03
N PHE A 230 10.66 10.82 15.56
CA PHE A 230 11.22 9.65 16.22
C PHE A 230 12.24 9.97 17.30
N ASP A 231 12.73 11.22 17.36
CA ASP A 231 13.60 11.66 18.44
C ASP A 231 12.81 11.84 19.75
N ALA A 232 11.52 12.18 19.65
CA ALA A 232 10.58 12.28 20.77
C ALA A 232 9.78 10.99 21.04
N LEU A 233 10.01 9.90 20.29
CA LEU A 233 9.16 8.71 20.30
C LEU A 233 8.90 8.12 21.70
N ARG A 234 9.92 8.07 22.56
CA ARG A 234 9.79 7.55 23.93
C ARG A 234 8.78 8.35 24.74
N HIS A 235 8.81 9.68 24.62
CA HIS A 235 7.94 10.59 25.32
C HIS A 235 6.51 10.50 24.77
N ASP A 236 6.35 10.54 23.45
CA ASP A 236 5.04 10.56 22.80
C ASP A 236 4.25 9.26 23.04
N LEU A 237 4.95 8.12 23.08
CA LEU A 237 4.37 6.83 23.45
C LEU A 237 4.21 6.63 24.96
N GLY A 238 4.73 7.57 25.76
CA GLY A 238 4.73 7.50 27.22
C GLY A 238 5.43 6.26 27.77
N VAL A 239 6.53 5.81 27.17
CA VAL A 239 7.24 4.58 27.58
C VAL A 239 7.92 4.80 28.94
N ARG A 240 7.55 3.97 29.93
CA ARG A 240 8.01 4.06 31.32
C ARG A 240 9.08 3.01 31.61
N SER A 241 10.00 3.32 32.52
CA SER A 241 10.93 2.33 33.06
C SER A 241 10.19 1.38 34.01
N GLY A 242 10.47 0.09 33.93
CA GLY A 242 9.84 -0.94 34.77
C GLY A 242 8.62 -1.65 34.16
N GLU A 243 8.17 -1.23 32.98
CA GLU A 243 7.13 -1.93 32.21
C GLU A 243 7.79 -2.73 31.08
N ALA A 244 7.35 -3.97 30.87
CA ALA A 244 7.78 -4.78 29.75
C ALA A 244 7.07 -4.34 28.47
N LEU A 245 7.83 -3.91 27.47
CA LEU A 245 7.31 -3.31 26.25
C LEU A 245 7.15 -4.34 25.12
N ALA A 246 5.96 -4.42 24.55
CA ALA A 246 5.69 -5.05 23.26
C ALA A 246 5.35 -3.99 22.22
N VAL A 247 5.83 -4.16 20.99
CA VAL A 247 5.49 -3.31 19.85
C VAL A 247 4.78 -4.15 18.79
N SER A 248 3.61 -3.72 18.34
CA SER A 248 2.86 -4.32 17.24
C SER A 248 2.84 -3.36 16.06
N VAL A 249 3.20 -3.82 14.88
CA VAL A 249 3.14 -3.03 13.65
C VAL A 249 2.45 -3.84 12.55
N VAL A 250 1.34 -3.33 12.02
CA VAL A 250 0.53 -4.08 11.05
C VAL A 250 0.30 -3.24 9.81
N LEU A 251 0.89 -3.67 8.69
CA LEU A 251 0.74 -3.08 7.36
C LEU A 251 1.05 -1.57 7.33
N GLN A 252 2.16 -1.15 7.95
CA GLN A 252 2.52 0.28 8.04
C GLN A 252 3.97 0.58 7.61
N LEU A 253 4.92 -0.35 7.77
CA LEU A 253 6.33 0.01 7.58
C LEU A 253 6.68 0.29 6.12
N HIS A 254 6.00 -0.35 5.18
CA HIS A 254 6.20 -0.09 3.75
C HIS A 254 6.01 1.39 3.39
N ARG A 255 5.16 2.13 4.12
CA ARG A 255 4.93 3.56 3.86
C ARG A 255 6.14 4.43 4.19
N LEU A 256 6.95 4.03 5.17
CA LEU A 256 8.18 4.76 5.52
C LEU A 256 9.21 4.71 4.38
N LEU A 257 9.16 3.69 3.51
CA LEU A 257 10.02 3.59 2.33
C LEU A 257 9.69 4.67 1.30
N ALA A 258 8.43 5.12 1.21
CA ALA A 258 8.02 6.16 0.26
C ALA A 258 8.57 7.54 0.66
N VAL A 259 8.56 7.83 1.95
CA VAL A 259 9.12 9.07 2.53
C VAL A 259 10.61 9.20 2.22
N ASP A 260 11.35 8.08 2.32
CA ASP A 260 12.79 8.04 2.10
C ASP A 260 13.18 8.33 0.65
N ASP A 261 12.40 7.83 -0.31
CA ASP A 261 12.60 8.15 -1.72
C ASP A 261 12.30 9.63 -2.02
N GLY A 262 11.26 10.21 -1.42
CA GLY A 262 10.94 11.64 -1.59
C GLY A 262 12.09 12.55 -1.15
N ARG A 263 12.73 12.24 -0.02
CA ARG A 263 13.90 12.99 0.48
C ARG A 263 15.10 12.89 -0.43
N ARG A 264 15.36 11.72 -1.02
CA ARG A 264 16.46 11.53 -1.99
C ARG A 264 16.30 12.40 -3.22
N HIS A 265 15.09 12.48 -3.78
CA HIS A 265 14.81 13.30 -4.98
C HIS A 265 14.87 14.81 -4.68
N ALA A 266 14.42 15.25 -3.50
CA ALA A 266 14.56 16.64 -3.07
C ALA A 266 16.04 17.03 -2.88
N ALA A 267 16.87 16.11 -2.38
CA ALA A 267 18.30 16.34 -2.16
C ALA A 267 19.12 16.34 -3.46
N THR A 268 18.73 15.59 -4.49
CA THR A 268 19.47 15.55 -5.77
C THR A 268 19.21 16.75 -6.68
N GLY A 269 18.23 17.60 -6.37
CA GLY A 269 17.92 18.79 -7.18
C GLY A 269 17.62 18.47 -8.65
N CYS A 270 17.24 17.22 -8.96
CA CYS A 270 16.94 16.80 -10.33
C CYS A 270 15.82 17.68 -10.89
N LEU A 271 16.08 18.30 -12.03
CA LEU A 271 15.07 19.07 -12.74
C LEU A 271 13.90 18.14 -13.08
N THR A 272 12.68 18.59 -12.81
CA THR A 272 11.51 17.87 -13.33
C THR A 272 11.54 17.88 -14.86
N PRO A 273 10.96 16.88 -15.54
CA PRO A 273 10.82 16.91 -16.99
C PRO A 273 10.24 18.26 -17.49
N VAL A 274 9.25 18.80 -16.77
CA VAL A 274 8.68 20.14 -17.01
C VAL A 274 9.74 21.24 -16.95
N GLN A 275 10.67 21.20 -15.98
CA GLN A 275 11.76 22.17 -15.86
C GLN A 275 12.83 22.01 -16.94
N ILE A 276 13.09 20.78 -17.39
CA ILE A 276 13.98 20.51 -18.53
C ILE A 276 13.39 21.14 -19.81
N ILE A 277 12.07 21.02 -20.00
CA ILE A 277 11.39 21.47 -21.22
C ILE A 277 11.09 22.95 -21.23
N ALA A 278 10.73 23.55 -20.09
CA ALA A 278 10.53 24.99 -19.96
C ALA A 278 11.76 25.80 -20.40
N ARG A 279 12.97 25.21 -20.34
CA ARG A 279 14.22 25.81 -20.80
C ARG A 279 14.41 25.79 -22.33
N SER A 280 13.57 25.09 -23.08
CA SER A 280 13.78 24.81 -24.52
C SER A 280 12.81 25.53 -25.48
N SER A 281 11.99 26.48 -24.99
CA SER A 281 11.11 27.35 -25.80
C SER A 281 10.30 26.61 -26.89
N PRO A 282 9.34 25.73 -26.53
CA PRO A 282 8.50 25.03 -27.51
C PRO A 282 7.60 26.00 -28.31
N ARG A 283 7.38 25.71 -29.60
CA ARG A 283 6.62 26.59 -30.51
C ARG A 283 5.11 26.37 -30.45
N SER A 284 4.67 25.24 -29.91
CA SER A 284 3.26 24.91 -29.71
C SER A 284 3.05 24.04 -28.46
N PHE A 285 1.81 24.03 -27.95
CA PHE A 285 1.42 23.14 -26.85
C PHE A 285 1.60 21.65 -27.22
N GLY A 286 1.37 21.28 -28.49
CA GLY A 286 1.57 19.92 -28.99
C GLY A 286 3.03 19.48 -28.91
N GLU A 287 3.98 20.33 -29.33
CA GLU A 287 5.42 20.05 -29.19
C GLU A 287 5.86 19.96 -27.73
N LEU A 288 5.28 20.78 -26.84
CA LEU A 288 5.56 20.73 -25.41
C LEU A 288 5.10 19.40 -24.83
N LEU A 289 3.88 18.96 -25.14
CA LEU A 289 3.38 17.66 -24.72
C LEU A 289 4.24 16.52 -25.27
N GLU A 290 4.49 16.47 -26.57
CA GLU A 290 5.28 15.40 -27.18
C GLU A 290 6.70 15.31 -26.57
N ARG A 291 7.34 16.45 -26.31
CA ARG A 291 8.64 16.49 -25.63
C ARG A 291 8.54 16.10 -24.16
N GLU A 292 7.51 16.50 -23.43
CA GLU A 292 7.28 16.15 -22.01
C GLU A 292 7.08 14.66 -21.86
N LEU A 293 6.26 14.09 -22.74
CA LEU A 293 6.06 12.66 -22.86
C LEU A 293 7.40 11.97 -23.14
N ASN A 294 8.13 12.36 -24.18
CA ASN A 294 9.43 11.77 -24.51
C ASN A 294 10.46 11.88 -23.37
N THR A 295 10.51 13.02 -22.68
CA THR A 295 11.45 13.26 -21.57
C THR A 295 11.08 12.43 -20.33
N ARG A 296 9.78 12.30 -20.01
CA ARG A 296 9.32 11.42 -18.92
C ARG A 296 9.54 9.95 -19.21
N LEU A 297 9.38 9.54 -20.46
CA LEU A 297 9.63 8.17 -20.88
C LEU A 297 11.12 7.82 -20.77
N GLN A 298 12.01 8.75 -21.10
CA GLN A 298 13.45 8.59 -20.93
C GLN A 298 13.91 8.65 -19.47
N LEU A 299 13.19 9.36 -18.60
CA LEU A 299 13.50 9.49 -17.17
C LEU A 299 12.77 8.48 -16.28
N SER A 300 11.96 7.58 -16.86
CA SER A 300 11.43 6.43 -16.13
C SER A 300 12.62 5.67 -15.51
N PRO A 301 12.57 5.27 -14.22
CA PRO A 301 13.73 4.72 -13.49
C PRO A 301 14.39 3.49 -14.10
N ASP A 302 13.83 2.90 -15.16
CA ASP A 302 14.44 1.86 -15.96
C ASP A 302 15.70 2.34 -16.72
N ALA A 303 15.87 3.65 -16.93
CA ALA A 303 17.07 4.22 -17.55
C ALA A 303 18.15 4.56 -16.51
N SER A 304 18.79 3.51 -15.98
CA SER A 304 20.08 3.69 -15.31
C SER A 304 21.12 4.28 -16.29
N VAL A 305 21.74 5.40 -15.88
CA VAL A 305 22.97 5.99 -16.44
C VAL A 305 22.87 6.62 -17.84
N VAL A 306 22.48 7.90 -17.94
CA VAL A 306 23.07 8.80 -18.94
C VAL A 306 23.47 10.13 -18.31
N SER A 307 24.73 10.44 -18.56
CA SER A 307 25.61 11.44 -17.98
C SER A 307 25.32 12.89 -18.43
N SER A 308 25.64 13.81 -17.52
CA SER A 308 26.25 15.14 -17.77
C SER A 308 25.67 16.00 -18.91
N LEU A 309 24.71 16.86 -18.58
CA LEU A 309 24.55 18.13 -19.28
C LEU A 309 25.00 19.26 -18.35
N SER A 310 26.15 19.83 -18.69
CA SER A 310 26.83 20.91 -17.99
C SER A 310 25.94 22.14 -17.84
N PRO A 311 25.73 22.67 -16.62
CA PRO A 311 24.87 23.83 -16.41
C PRO A 311 25.64 25.14 -16.59
N HIS A 312 25.26 25.93 -17.59
CA HIS A 312 25.48 27.38 -17.51
C HIS A 312 24.55 27.95 -16.42
N SER A 313 25.15 28.29 -15.28
CA SER A 313 24.54 29.15 -14.26
C SER A 313 24.19 30.52 -14.85
N PRO A 314 23.09 31.12 -14.38
CA PRO A 314 23.29 32.20 -13.41
C PRO A 314 22.33 32.16 -12.21
N ALA A 315 22.82 32.79 -11.14
CA ALA A 315 22.13 33.28 -9.94
C ALA A 315 21.76 32.26 -8.84
N ALA A 316 22.73 32.07 -7.94
CA ALA A 316 22.58 32.19 -6.48
C ALA A 316 21.19 31.90 -5.88
N ALA A 317 20.73 30.66 -5.96
CA ALA A 317 19.89 30.09 -4.92
C ALA A 317 20.85 29.48 -3.90
N THR A 318 20.86 30.02 -2.69
CA THR A 318 21.49 29.44 -1.51
C THR A 318 21.18 27.95 -1.48
N ALA A 319 22.16 27.12 -1.84
CA ALA A 319 22.06 25.68 -1.71
C ALA A 319 21.88 25.41 -0.21
N ALA A 320 20.64 25.20 0.21
CA ALA A 320 20.36 24.58 1.49
C ALA A 320 21.15 23.27 1.46
N HIS A 321 22.19 23.19 2.29
CA HIS A 321 22.88 21.93 2.53
C HIS A 321 21.78 20.89 2.80
N PRO A 322 21.62 19.83 1.99
CA PRO A 322 20.72 18.76 2.35
C PRO A 322 21.32 18.19 3.63
N THR A 323 20.73 18.55 4.77
CA THR A 323 21.02 17.86 6.02
C THR A 323 20.78 16.40 5.70
N THR A 324 21.82 15.59 5.81
CA THR A 324 21.77 14.14 5.62
C THR A 324 20.94 13.58 6.77
N SER A 325 19.64 13.87 6.76
CA SER A 325 18.69 13.31 7.69
C SER A 325 18.64 11.82 7.40
N THR A 326 18.81 11.03 8.46
CA THR A 326 18.68 9.58 8.39
C THR A 326 17.35 9.23 7.71
N PRO A 327 17.32 8.22 6.82
CA PRO A 327 16.08 7.69 6.28
C PRO A 327 15.08 7.42 7.41
N LYS A 328 13.83 7.87 7.25
CA LYS A 328 12.70 7.78 8.16
C LYS A 328 12.50 6.37 8.70
N LEU A 329 12.61 5.33 7.86
CA LEU A 329 12.56 3.95 8.34
C LEU A 329 13.73 3.62 9.28
N GLY A 330 14.95 4.04 8.94
CA GLY A 330 16.13 3.85 9.77
C GLY A 330 16.00 4.55 11.12
N SER A 331 15.49 5.79 11.12
CA SER A 331 15.18 6.54 12.34
C SER A 331 14.13 5.84 13.19
N PHE A 332 13.04 5.34 12.58
CA PHE A 332 11.99 4.59 13.28
C PHE A 332 12.57 3.34 13.96
N LEU A 333 13.28 2.50 13.20
CA LEU A 333 13.83 1.25 13.75
C LEU A 333 14.88 1.51 14.83
N SER A 334 15.71 2.55 14.67
CA SER A 334 16.66 2.98 15.70
C SER A 334 15.95 3.44 16.97
N ALA A 335 14.87 4.23 16.83
CA ALA A 335 14.06 4.69 17.95
C ALA A 335 13.38 3.52 18.65
N VAL A 336 12.71 2.61 17.93
CA VAL A 336 12.10 1.40 18.51
C VAL A 336 13.15 0.54 19.23
N ARG A 337 14.33 0.33 18.63
CA ARG A 337 15.43 -0.38 19.30
C ARG A 337 15.84 0.29 20.61
N SER A 338 15.90 1.63 20.64
CA SER A 338 16.24 2.40 21.84
C SER A 338 15.20 2.26 22.97
N LEU A 339 13.93 1.98 22.63
CA LEU A 339 12.88 1.67 23.61
C LEU A 339 13.11 0.31 24.29
N SER A 340 14.02 -0.51 23.75
CA SER A 340 14.35 -1.85 24.25
C SER A 340 13.14 -2.78 24.44
N PRO A 341 12.27 -2.95 23.43
CA PRO A 341 11.10 -3.82 23.54
C PRO A 341 11.53 -5.27 23.77
N LYS A 342 10.77 -5.99 24.61
CA LYS A 342 10.96 -7.43 24.82
C LYS A 342 10.59 -8.21 23.55
N ILE A 343 9.61 -7.70 22.80
CA ILE A 343 9.25 -8.19 21.48
C ILE A 343 8.66 -7.06 20.61
N MET A 344 8.99 -7.09 19.33
CA MET A 344 8.33 -6.34 18.27
C MET A 344 7.78 -7.34 17.26
N VAL A 345 6.47 -7.38 17.06
CA VAL A 345 5.83 -8.22 16.05
C VAL A 345 5.37 -7.34 14.90
N MET A 346 5.69 -7.77 13.68
CA MET A 346 5.27 -7.06 12.47
C MET A 346 4.50 -7.97 11.53
N THR A 347 3.50 -7.39 10.87
CA THR A 347 2.76 -8.01 9.76
C THR A 347 2.87 -7.11 8.54
N GLU A 348 3.31 -7.66 7.41
CA GLU A 348 3.41 -6.95 6.13
C GLU A 348 2.86 -7.83 5.00
N GLN A 349 2.44 -7.19 3.91
CA GLN A 349 2.09 -7.88 2.66
C GLN A 349 3.34 -8.61 2.12
N GLU A 350 3.20 -9.89 1.79
CA GLU A 350 4.28 -10.70 1.21
C GLU A 350 4.34 -10.52 -0.31
N ALA A 351 4.67 -9.29 -0.72
CA ALA A 351 4.81 -8.87 -2.11
C ALA A 351 6.03 -7.94 -2.28
N ASN A 352 6.55 -7.83 -3.50
CA ASN A 352 7.65 -6.91 -3.82
C ASN A 352 7.21 -5.79 -4.77
N HIS A 353 6.41 -4.85 -4.28
CA HIS A 353 5.97 -3.67 -5.04
C HIS A 353 6.97 -2.51 -4.98
N ASN A 354 8.05 -2.65 -4.20
CA ASN A 354 9.10 -1.64 -4.08
C ASN A 354 10.18 -1.72 -5.20
N GLY A 355 10.00 -2.58 -6.21
CA GLY A 355 10.93 -2.71 -7.34
C GLY A 355 11.09 -1.41 -8.15
N GLY A 356 12.28 -1.19 -8.72
CA GLY A 356 12.58 -0.01 -9.55
C GLY A 356 11.89 -0.03 -10.91
N ALA A 357 11.78 -1.22 -11.51
CA ALA A 357 11.22 -1.39 -12.85
C ALA A 357 9.70 -1.46 -12.88
N PHE A 358 9.08 -0.74 -13.80
CA PHE A 358 7.62 -0.69 -13.89
C PHE A 358 7.02 -2.06 -14.25
N GLN A 359 7.60 -2.75 -15.24
CA GLN A 359 7.08 -4.02 -15.72
C GLN A 359 7.14 -5.11 -14.63
N GLU A 360 8.20 -5.14 -13.83
CA GLU A 360 8.34 -6.07 -12.70
C GLU A 360 7.31 -5.76 -11.60
N ARG A 361 7.13 -4.46 -11.26
CA ARG A 361 6.09 -4.06 -10.30
C ARG A 361 4.70 -4.43 -10.78
N PHE A 362 4.42 -4.24 -12.07
CA PHE A 362 3.13 -4.57 -12.67
C PHE A 362 2.85 -6.07 -12.59
N ASP A 363 3.82 -6.91 -12.98
CA ASP A 363 3.71 -8.37 -12.92
C ASP A 363 3.48 -8.84 -11.46
N GLU A 364 4.29 -8.37 -10.52
CA GLU A 364 4.16 -8.74 -9.10
C GLU A 364 2.79 -8.32 -8.55
N ALA A 365 2.34 -7.09 -8.85
CA ALA A 365 1.05 -6.59 -8.42
C ALA A 365 -0.10 -7.40 -9.02
N LEU A 366 -0.08 -7.67 -10.33
CA LEU A 366 -1.13 -8.45 -10.99
C LEU A 366 -1.25 -9.83 -10.36
N ASN A 367 -0.12 -10.51 -10.15
CA ASN A 367 -0.07 -11.83 -9.54
C ASN A 367 -0.51 -11.82 -8.07
N TYR A 368 -0.13 -10.79 -7.29
CA TYR A 368 -0.50 -10.65 -5.88
C TYR A 368 -2.01 -10.36 -5.72
N TYR A 369 -2.51 -9.34 -6.42
CA TYR A 369 -3.90 -8.90 -6.30
C TYR A 369 -4.88 -9.88 -6.96
N ALA A 370 -4.49 -10.61 -8.01
CA ALA A 370 -5.30 -11.71 -8.53
C ALA A 370 -5.66 -12.72 -7.43
N SER A 371 -4.71 -13.05 -6.57
CA SER A 371 -4.94 -13.97 -5.45
C SER A 371 -5.91 -13.41 -4.42
N LEU A 372 -5.85 -12.10 -4.13
CA LEU A 372 -6.79 -11.44 -3.21
C LEU A 372 -8.20 -11.34 -3.80
N PHE A 373 -8.32 -11.05 -5.10
CA PHE A 373 -9.60 -11.06 -5.81
C PHE A 373 -10.21 -12.46 -5.85
N ASP A 374 -9.40 -13.51 -6.02
CA ASP A 374 -9.84 -14.90 -5.93
C ASP A 374 -10.31 -15.27 -4.50
N CYS A 375 -9.59 -14.81 -3.46
CA CYS A 375 -10.02 -14.98 -2.07
C CYS A 375 -11.42 -14.37 -1.86
N LEU A 376 -11.63 -13.15 -2.35
CA LEU A 376 -12.91 -12.44 -2.26
C LEU A 376 -14.02 -13.09 -3.10
N GLN A 377 -13.71 -13.58 -4.30
CA GLN A 377 -14.63 -14.34 -5.15
C GLN A 377 -15.14 -15.60 -4.45
N ARG A 378 -14.27 -16.28 -3.69
CA ARG A 378 -14.61 -17.51 -2.96
C ARG A 378 -15.21 -17.27 -1.57
N SER A 379 -15.10 -16.04 -1.05
CA SER A 379 -15.69 -15.67 0.23
C SER A 379 -17.22 -15.70 0.18
N ALA A 380 -17.85 -15.80 1.36
CA ALA A 380 -19.31 -15.70 1.50
C ALA A 380 -19.83 -14.24 1.43
N ALA A 381 -18.99 -13.27 1.05
CA ALA A 381 -19.35 -11.86 0.99
C ALA A 381 -20.47 -11.59 -0.03
N ALA A 382 -21.40 -10.71 0.32
CA ALA A 382 -22.37 -10.22 -0.65
C ALA A 382 -21.65 -9.45 -1.77
N ALA A 383 -22.24 -9.42 -2.97
CA ALA A 383 -21.61 -8.78 -4.13
C ALA A 383 -21.24 -7.31 -3.88
N ALA A 384 -22.09 -6.55 -3.18
CA ALA A 384 -21.83 -5.16 -2.82
C ALA A 384 -20.68 -5.00 -1.80
N GLU A 385 -20.56 -5.94 -0.85
CA GLU A 385 -19.48 -5.93 0.15
C GLU A 385 -18.14 -6.22 -0.53
N ARG A 386 -18.11 -7.25 -1.38
CA ARG A 386 -16.96 -7.61 -2.22
C ARG A 386 -16.54 -6.44 -3.11
N ALA A 387 -17.47 -5.88 -3.88
CA ALA A 387 -17.19 -4.76 -4.79
C ALA A 387 -16.60 -3.55 -4.03
N ARG A 388 -17.08 -3.28 -2.81
CA ARG A 388 -16.53 -2.22 -1.96
C ARG A 388 -15.08 -2.48 -1.56
N VAL A 389 -14.74 -3.69 -1.13
CA VAL A 389 -13.35 -4.08 -0.80
C VAL A 389 -12.45 -3.98 -2.03
N GLU A 390 -12.87 -4.57 -3.15
CA GLU A 390 -12.11 -4.61 -4.40
C GLU A 390 -11.85 -3.20 -4.96
N ARG A 391 -12.84 -2.30 -4.90
CA ARG A 391 -12.73 -0.95 -5.48
C ARG A 391 -12.04 0.07 -4.57
N VAL A 392 -12.41 0.08 -3.28
CA VAL A 392 -12.07 1.16 -2.34
C VAL A 392 -10.81 0.85 -1.53
N LEU A 393 -10.45 -0.44 -1.37
CA LEU A 393 -9.18 -0.82 -0.73
C LEU A 393 -8.19 -1.32 -1.76
N LEU A 394 -8.44 -2.49 -2.33
CA LEU A 394 -7.48 -3.12 -3.24
C LEU A 394 -7.25 -2.28 -4.49
N GLY A 395 -8.30 -1.62 -4.99
CA GLY A 395 -8.21 -0.71 -6.14
C GLY A 395 -7.33 0.51 -5.86
N GLU A 396 -7.41 1.11 -4.68
CA GLU A 396 -6.53 2.21 -4.29
C GLU A 396 -5.08 1.74 -4.13
N GLU A 397 -4.87 0.54 -3.56
CA GLU A 397 -3.53 -0.02 -3.47
C GLU A 397 -2.94 -0.30 -4.87
N ILE A 398 -3.70 -0.94 -5.77
CA ILE A 398 -3.29 -1.20 -7.16
C ILE A 398 -2.96 0.11 -7.88
N ARG A 399 -3.79 1.15 -7.74
CA ARG A 399 -3.52 2.49 -8.29
C ARG A 399 -2.22 3.06 -7.73
N GLY A 400 -2.01 2.95 -6.42
CA GLY A 400 -0.78 3.36 -5.76
C GLY A 400 0.46 2.67 -6.33
N VAL A 401 0.39 1.37 -6.59
CA VAL A 401 1.52 0.60 -7.14
C VAL A 401 1.77 0.89 -8.62
N VAL A 402 0.72 0.92 -9.44
CA VAL A 402 0.81 0.96 -10.90
C VAL A 402 0.88 2.39 -11.43
N ALA A 403 0.01 3.29 -10.94
CA ALA A 403 -0.14 4.64 -11.47
C ALA A 403 0.85 5.65 -10.88
N CYS A 404 1.21 5.49 -9.60
CA CYS A 404 2.08 6.43 -8.90
C CYS A 404 3.58 6.09 -9.03
N GLU A 405 4.41 7.12 -8.97
CA GLU A 405 5.87 7.04 -9.01
C GLU A 405 6.50 7.87 -7.89
N GLY A 406 7.78 7.64 -7.60
CA GLY A 406 8.52 8.40 -6.60
C GLY A 406 7.84 8.40 -5.23
N ALA A 407 7.78 9.56 -4.56
CA ALA A 407 7.19 9.71 -3.24
C ALA A 407 5.66 9.53 -3.21
N GLU A 408 4.97 9.70 -4.36
CA GLU A 408 3.52 9.51 -4.45
C GLU A 408 3.13 8.03 -4.42
N ARG A 409 4.08 7.12 -4.72
CA ARG A 409 3.88 5.67 -4.54
C ARG A 409 4.13 5.28 -3.09
N THR A 410 3.05 5.17 -2.32
CA THR A 410 3.08 4.79 -0.89
C THR A 410 3.12 3.28 -0.65
N GLU A 411 2.49 2.50 -1.52
CA GLU A 411 2.35 1.04 -1.41
C GLU A 411 3.64 0.32 -1.85
N ARG A 412 4.67 0.37 -1.00
CA ARG A 412 6.02 -0.15 -1.26
C ARG A 412 6.29 -1.45 -0.52
N HIS A 413 5.44 -2.44 -0.74
CA HIS A 413 5.58 -3.74 -0.09
C HIS A 413 6.93 -4.37 -0.42
N GLU A 414 7.51 -5.00 0.59
CA GLU A 414 8.70 -5.82 0.48
C GLU A 414 8.45 -7.17 1.15
N ARG A 415 9.12 -8.21 0.68
CA ARG A 415 8.99 -9.57 1.22
C ARG A 415 9.69 -9.69 2.57
N ALA A 416 9.29 -10.68 3.37
CA ALA A 416 9.86 -10.94 4.70
C ALA A 416 11.39 -11.01 4.71
N ARG A 417 12.02 -11.55 3.65
CA ARG A 417 13.49 -11.59 3.50
C ARG A 417 14.15 -10.20 3.41
N GLN A 418 13.47 -9.23 2.79
CA GLN A 418 13.95 -7.85 2.66
C GLN A 418 13.75 -7.11 3.98
N TRP A 419 12.60 -7.31 4.63
CA TRP A 419 12.37 -6.81 5.99
C TRP A 419 13.37 -7.35 7.00
N ALA A 420 13.71 -8.64 6.91
CA ALA A 420 14.73 -9.26 7.76
C ALA A 420 16.09 -8.57 7.62
N ALA A 421 16.56 -8.36 6.39
CA ALA A 421 17.81 -7.65 6.15
C ALA A 421 17.79 -6.21 6.71
N ARG A 422 16.65 -5.51 6.63
CA ARG A 422 16.49 -4.16 7.21
C ARG A 422 16.50 -4.17 8.73
N MET A 423 15.85 -5.15 9.34
CA MET A 423 15.82 -5.33 10.79
C MET A 423 17.20 -5.65 11.36
N GLU A 424 17.91 -6.59 10.73
CA GLU A 424 19.28 -6.94 11.09
C GLU A 424 20.24 -5.76 10.95
N ALA A 425 20.15 -5.01 9.85
CA ALA A 425 20.93 -3.78 9.66
C ALA A 425 20.61 -2.71 10.71
N ALA A 426 19.38 -2.68 11.23
CA ALA A 426 18.97 -1.81 12.33
C ALA A 426 19.38 -2.35 13.72
N GLY A 427 20.09 -3.50 13.80
CA GLY A 427 20.51 -4.09 15.07
C GLY A 427 19.38 -4.78 15.84
N MET A 428 18.36 -5.25 15.13
CA MET A 428 17.35 -6.16 15.65
C MET A 428 17.74 -7.61 15.29
N GLU A 429 17.33 -8.56 16.11
CA GLU A 429 17.46 -10.00 15.82
C GLU A 429 16.08 -10.65 15.79
N SER A 430 15.93 -11.68 14.95
CA SER A 430 14.67 -12.40 14.82
C SER A 430 14.38 -13.24 16.07
N VAL A 431 13.10 -13.26 16.46
CA VAL A 431 12.55 -14.12 17.49
C VAL A 431 11.68 -15.16 16.80
N GLY A 432 11.96 -16.45 17.05
CA GLY A 432 11.17 -17.53 16.48
C GLY A 432 9.72 -17.50 16.99
N LEU A 433 8.77 -17.74 16.10
CA LEU A 433 7.35 -17.87 16.47
C LEU A 433 7.06 -19.33 16.83
N SER A 434 6.37 -19.54 17.95
CA SER A 434 6.18 -20.87 18.53
C SER A 434 5.26 -21.79 17.71
N TYR A 435 5.48 -23.09 17.85
CA TYR A 435 4.61 -24.11 17.23
C TYR A 435 3.16 -24.03 17.74
N SER A 436 2.96 -23.72 19.02
CA SER A 436 1.63 -23.50 19.62
C SER A 436 0.90 -22.34 18.94
N GLY A 437 1.58 -21.22 18.68
CA GLY A 437 0.99 -20.10 17.94
C GLY A 437 0.56 -20.48 16.52
N ALA A 438 1.38 -21.26 15.82
CA ALA A 438 1.01 -21.80 14.50
C ALA A 438 -0.20 -22.74 14.58
N MET A 439 -0.32 -23.52 15.66
CA MET A 439 -1.44 -24.44 15.84
C MET A 439 -2.75 -23.73 16.13
N GLU A 440 -2.72 -22.68 16.94
CA GLU A 440 -3.91 -21.88 17.19
C GLU A 440 -4.36 -21.14 15.92
N ALA A 441 -3.42 -20.64 15.10
CA ALA A 441 -3.72 -20.04 13.80
C ALA A 441 -4.37 -21.05 12.82
N ARG A 442 -3.86 -22.30 12.74
CA ARG A 442 -4.46 -23.35 11.91
C ARG A 442 -5.83 -23.79 12.42
N LYS A 443 -6.01 -23.84 13.75
CA LYS A 443 -7.29 -24.14 14.38
C LYS A 443 -8.33 -23.06 14.07
N LEU A 444 -7.95 -21.79 14.04
CA LEU A 444 -8.82 -20.69 13.62
C LEU A 444 -9.33 -20.89 12.18
N LEU A 445 -8.44 -21.25 11.26
CA LEU A 445 -8.84 -21.58 9.88
C LEU A 445 -9.85 -22.74 9.86
N GLN A 446 -9.66 -23.74 10.72
CA GLN A 446 -10.56 -24.87 10.84
C GLN A 446 -11.94 -24.49 11.39
N SER A 447 -11.98 -23.77 12.51
CA SER A 447 -13.24 -23.42 13.18
C SER A 447 -14.09 -22.45 12.36
N CYS A 448 -13.47 -21.61 11.54
CA CYS A 448 -14.17 -20.61 10.73
C CYS A 448 -14.46 -21.06 9.29
N GLY A 449 -14.18 -22.33 8.94
CA GLY A 449 -14.51 -22.86 7.61
C GLY A 449 -13.61 -22.35 6.48
N TRP A 450 -12.40 -21.87 6.79
CA TRP A 450 -11.41 -21.44 5.80
C TRP A 450 -10.44 -22.56 5.40
N VAL A 451 -10.65 -23.79 5.87
CA VAL A 451 -9.81 -24.94 5.49
C VAL A 451 -9.84 -25.17 3.99
N GLY A 452 -8.67 -25.51 3.43
CA GLY A 452 -8.51 -25.89 2.03
C GLY A 452 -7.64 -24.87 1.32
N PRO A 453 -8.20 -23.77 0.82
CA PRO A 453 -7.43 -22.82 0.04
C PRO A 453 -6.59 -21.87 0.91
N TYR A 454 -6.93 -21.69 2.19
CA TYR A 454 -6.13 -20.90 3.13
C TYR A 454 -5.20 -21.79 3.96
N GLU A 455 -3.95 -21.37 4.12
CA GLU A 455 -2.92 -22.14 4.85
C GLU A 455 -2.04 -21.23 5.71
N VAL A 456 -1.53 -21.77 6.83
CA VAL A 456 -0.50 -21.14 7.67
C VAL A 456 0.78 -21.97 7.57
N ARG A 457 1.82 -21.37 6.99
CA ARG A 457 3.13 -22.01 6.76
C ARG A 457 4.20 -21.33 7.60
N HIS A 458 5.15 -22.11 8.11
CA HIS A 458 6.39 -21.54 8.64
C HIS A 458 7.29 -21.12 7.49
N ASP A 459 8.09 -20.08 7.71
CA ASP A 459 9.28 -19.86 6.92
C ASP A 459 10.31 -20.98 7.17
N ALA A 460 11.32 -21.08 6.32
CA ALA A 460 12.31 -22.15 6.41
C ALA A 460 13.15 -22.09 7.71
N GLY A 461 13.32 -20.91 8.29
CA GLY A 461 14.08 -20.71 9.54
C GLY A 461 13.25 -20.82 10.82
N GLY A 462 11.91 -20.86 10.74
CA GLY A 462 11.03 -20.77 11.90
C GLY A 462 10.94 -19.37 12.53
N HIS A 463 11.38 -18.34 11.81
CA HIS A 463 11.39 -16.94 12.21
C HIS A 463 10.06 -16.22 11.94
N GLY A 464 9.16 -16.80 11.15
CA GLY A 464 7.91 -16.17 10.78
C GLY A 464 6.86 -17.13 10.23
N PHE A 465 5.63 -16.63 10.14
CA PHE A 465 4.52 -17.32 9.49
C PHE A 465 4.13 -16.61 8.20
N PHE A 466 3.81 -17.41 7.20
CA PHE A 466 3.14 -16.96 5.98
C PHE A 466 1.68 -17.39 6.02
N PHE A 467 0.79 -16.45 5.75
CA PHE A 467 -0.63 -16.71 5.51
C PHE A 467 -0.86 -16.78 4.01
N CYS A 468 -1.28 -17.95 3.55
CA CYS A 468 -1.25 -18.29 2.14
C CYS A 468 -2.65 -18.47 1.56
N TRP A 469 -2.74 -18.24 0.26
CA TRP A 469 -3.82 -18.67 -0.63
C TRP A 469 -3.27 -19.69 -1.63
N HIS A 470 -3.78 -20.92 -1.63
CA HIS A 470 -3.26 -22.03 -2.45
C HIS A 470 -1.73 -22.10 -2.46
N LYS A 471 -1.12 -22.15 -1.28
CA LYS A 471 0.34 -22.14 -1.04
C LYS A 471 1.08 -20.84 -1.38
N ARG A 472 0.47 -19.87 -2.08
CA ARG A 472 1.05 -18.55 -2.34
C ARG A 472 0.99 -17.71 -1.07
N PRO A 473 2.12 -17.30 -0.47
CA PRO A 473 2.12 -16.33 0.63
C PRO A 473 1.52 -14.99 0.19
N LEU A 474 0.62 -14.44 1.02
CA LEU A 474 0.04 -13.11 0.81
C LEU A 474 0.40 -12.15 1.95
N TYR A 475 0.55 -12.66 3.17
CA TYR A 475 0.98 -11.89 4.32
C TYR A 475 2.05 -12.66 5.09
N ALA A 476 2.98 -11.93 5.68
CA ALA A 476 4.01 -12.48 6.54
C ALA A 476 3.92 -11.84 7.93
N VAL A 477 4.05 -12.66 8.97
CA VAL A 477 4.20 -12.22 10.36
C VAL A 477 5.56 -12.65 10.86
N THR A 478 6.34 -11.71 11.38
CA THR A 478 7.67 -11.98 11.96
C THR A 478 7.82 -11.26 13.30
N ALA A 479 8.65 -11.81 14.17
CA ALA A 479 8.95 -11.21 15.47
C ALA A 479 10.44 -10.88 15.61
N TRP A 480 10.72 -9.81 16.34
CA TRP A 480 12.02 -9.19 16.45
C TRP A 480 12.26 -8.68 17.86
N ARG A 481 13.52 -8.53 18.25
CA ARG A 481 13.93 -7.82 19.47
C ARG A 481 15.28 -7.14 19.25
N PRO A 482 15.69 -6.16 20.07
CA PRO A 482 17.04 -5.61 20.01
C PRO A 482 18.09 -6.73 20.15
N ALA A 483 19.07 -6.77 19.24
CA ALA A 483 20.16 -7.72 19.35
C ALA A 483 20.94 -7.46 20.64
N ALA A 484 21.27 -8.53 21.37
CA ALA A 484 22.12 -8.40 22.54
C ALA A 484 23.47 -7.83 22.10
N SER A 485 23.94 -6.76 22.78
CA SER A 485 25.28 -6.26 22.53
C SER A 485 26.24 -7.42 22.77
N ARG A 486 26.93 -7.92 21.74
CA ARG A 486 28.05 -8.83 21.92
C ARG A 486 29.09 -8.04 22.72
N ARG A 487 29.05 -8.14 24.05
CA ARG A 487 30.13 -7.64 24.91
C ARG A 487 31.38 -8.35 24.40
N GLY A 488 32.23 -7.59 23.71
CA GLY A 488 33.49 -8.07 23.20
C GLY A 488 34.22 -8.76 24.35
N HIS A 489 34.30 -10.08 24.28
CA HIS A 489 35.35 -10.79 24.98
C HIS A 489 36.63 -10.44 24.22
N THR A 490 37.19 -9.27 24.52
CA THR A 490 38.61 -9.05 24.37
C THR A 490 39.26 -10.08 25.28
N ARG A 491 39.69 -11.21 24.69
CA ARG A 491 40.67 -12.09 25.33
C ARG A 491 41.87 -11.20 25.65
N SER A 492 42.12 -11.01 26.94
CA SER A 492 43.32 -10.41 27.50
C SER A 492 44.57 -11.10 26.97
#